data_AF-A0AAW7ATT9-F1
#
_entry.id   AF-A0AAW7ATT9-F1
#
_cell.length_a   1.000
_cell.length_b   1.000
_cell.length_c   1.000
_cell.angle_alpha   90.00
_cell.angle_beta   90.00
_cell.angle_gamma   90.00
#
_symmetry.space_group_name_H-M   'P 1'
#
loop_
_entity.id
_entity.type
_entity.pdbx_description
1 polymer ?
#
loop_
_entity_poly.entity_id
_entity_poly.type
_entity_poly.pdbx_seq_one_letter_code
_entity_poly.pdbx_strand_id
1 'polypeptide(L)'
;MNTEPREFISNIVAQLVITHGDLLSVQAAIERSALNMSFHESEIRNLQKLDHATQFVDAITIILRNFMHTACRDDDTQLNLEDLLKDVQLGSVQGLFTGRNAPPPAAAGEIDFF
;
A
#
# COMPACT_ATOMS: atom_id res chain seq x y z
N MET A 1 9.96 19.46 23.87
CA MET A 1 8.79 19.48 22.98
C MET A 1 8.22 18.07 22.96
N ASN A 2 7.14 17.83 23.70
CA ASN A 2 6.42 16.56 23.63
C ASN A 2 5.45 16.66 22.45
N THR A 3 5.85 16.21 21.27
CA THR A 3 4.87 15.95 20.21
C THR A 3 4.03 14.78 20.68
N GLU A 4 2.74 15.00 20.88
CA GLU A 4 1.83 13.92 21.22
C GLU A 4 1.91 12.85 20.12
N PRO A 5 1.96 11.54 20.47
CA PRO A 5 2.10 10.46 19.49
C PRO A 5 1.14 10.56 18.30
N ARG A 6 -0.04 11.14 18.52
CA ARG A 6 -1.04 11.44 17.51
C ARG A 6 -0.58 12.46 16.45
N GLU A 7 0.07 13.55 16.84
CA GLU A 7 0.59 14.55 15.89
C GLU A 7 1.67 13.95 14.99
N PHE A 8 2.52 13.11 15.57
CA PHE A 8 3.56 12.40 14.83
C PHE A 8 2.97 11.44 13.78
N ILE A 9 1.99 10.61 14.17
CA ILE A 9 1.31 9.68 13.24
C ILE A 9 0.53 10.45 12.18
N SER A 10 -0.12 11.56 12.55
CA SER A 10 -0.82 12.44 11.59
C SER A 10 0.12 12.97 10.52
N ASN A 11 1.32 13.41 10.91
CA ASN A 11 2.35 13.87 9.98
C ASN A 11 2.83 12.74 9.05
N ILE A 12 3.01 11.52 9.58
CA ILE A 12 3.35 10.35 8.75
C ILE A 12 2.26 10.08 7.71
N VAL A 13 0.99 10.05 8.13
CA VAL A 13 -0.15 9.83 7.23
C VAL A 13 -0.19 10.90 6.14
N ALA A 14 0.04 12.16 6.48
CA ALA A 14 0.07 13.25 5.49
C ALA A 14 1.18 13.03 4.44
N GLN A 15 2.38 12.62 4.87
CA GLN A 15 3.48 12.33 3.95
C GLN A 15 3.22 11.10 3.07
N LEU A 16 2.59 10.05 3.61
CA LEU A 16 2.22 8.87 2.83
C LEU A 16 1.16 9.18 1.77
N VAL A 17 0.20 10.05 2.08
CA VAL A 17 -0.80 10.53 1.10
C VAL A 17 -0.14 11.27 -0.06
N ILE A 18 0.82 12.15 0.23
CA ILE A 18 1.59 12.86 -0.80
C ILE A 18 2.38 11.84 -1.63
N THR A 19 3.11 10.94 -0.97
CA THR A 19 3.91 9.89 -1.63
C THR A 19 3.06 9.03 -2.55
N HIS A 20 1.86 8.62 -2.11
CA HIS A 20 0.93 7.85 -2.93
C HIS A 20 0.50 8.63 -4.19
N GLY A 21 0.19 9.92 -4.05
CA GLY A 21 -0.14 10.79 -5.17
C GLY A 21 1.02 10.97 -6.17
N ASP A 22 2.24 11.09 -5.65
CA ASP A 22 3.46 11.19 -6.48
C ASP A 22 3.70 9.89 -7.26
N LEU A 23 3.52 8.73 -6.62
CA LEU A 23 3.65 7.42 -7.26
C LEU A 23 2.61 7.22 -8.38
N LEU A 24 1.34 7.57 -8.13
CA LEU A 24 0.30 7.55 -9.16
C LEU A 24 0.63 8.48 -10.33
N SER A 25 1.18 9.66 -10.04
CA SER A 25 1.60 10.62 -11.06
C SER A 25 2.74 10.09 -11.93
N VAL A 26 3.72 9.40 -11.32
CA VAL A 26 4.80 8.72 -12.04
C VAL A 26 4.26 7.60 -12.91
N GLN A 27 3.36 6.76 -12.41
CA GLN A 27 2.72 5.70 -13.20
C GLN A 27 1.98 6.27 -14.42
N ALA A 28 1.17 7.31 -14.22
CA ALA A 28 0.46 7.97 -15.31
C ALA A 28 1.41 8.62 -16.34
N ALA A 29 2.55 9.17 -15.88
CA ALA A 29 3.57 9.69 -16.78
C ALA A 29 4.20 8.58 -17.63
N ILE A 30 4.52 7.43 -17.02
CA ILE A 30 5.05 6.27 -17.72
C ILE A 30 4.03 5.74 -18.74
N GLU A 31 2.76 5.56 -18.36
CA GLU A 31 1.70 5.12 -19.27
C GLU A 31 1.56 6.03 -20.50
N ARG A 32 1.62 7.36 -20.30
CA ARG A 32 1.57 8.33 -21.41
C ARG A 32 2.79 8.24 -22.31
N SER A 33 3.99 8.10 -21.73
CA SER A 33 5.22 7.93 -22.50
C SER A 33 5.28 6.59 -23.23
N ALA A 34 4.59 5.58 -22.71
CA ALA A 34 4.53 4.23 -23.24
C ALA A 34 3.57 4.04 -24.43
N LEU A 35 2.74 5.04 -24.75
CA LEU A 35 1.60 4.91 -25.69
C LEU A 35 1.97 4.39 -27.10
N ASN A 36 3.25 4.26 -27.45
CA ASN A 36 3.71 3.62 -28.70
C ASN A 36 5.02 2.82 -28.52
N MET A 37 5.34 2.37 -27.30
CA MET A 37 6.56 1.62 -27.00
C MET A 37 6.22 0.20 -26.57
N SER A 38 6.96 -0.78 -27.10
CA SER A 38 6.96 -2.15 -26.58
C SER A 38 7.93 -2.23 -25.41
N PHE A 39 7.43 -2.58 -24.24
CA PHE A 39 8.30 -2.83 -23.08
C PHE A 39 8.96 -4.20 -23.15
N HIS A 40 10.23 -4.24 -22.75
CA HIS A 40 10.89 -5.49 -22.39
C HIS A 40 10.32 -6.05 -21.08
N GLU A 41 10.42 -7.36 -20.91
CA GLU A 41 9.92 -8.07 -19.73
C GLU A 41 10.50 -7.52 -18.40
N SER A 42 11.76 -7.06 -18.41
CA SER A 42 12.37 -6.40 -17.25
C SER A 42 11.70 -5.07 -16.89
N GLU A 43 11.23 -4.33 -17.88
CA GLU A 43 10.55 -3.04 -17.68
C GLU A 43 9.13 -3.27 -17.16
N ILE A 44 8.41 -4.26 -17.70
CA ILE A 44 7.10 -4.68 -17.20
C ILE A 44 7.19 -5.10 -15.73
N ARG A 45 8.22 -5.91 -15.35
CA ARG A 45 8.46 -6.27 -13.96
C ARG A 45 8.72 -5.04 -13.06
N ASN A 46 9.42 -4.03 -13.56
CA ASN A 46 9.64 -2.81 -12.79
C ASN A 46 8.36 -1.99 -12.62
N LEU A 47 7.48 -1.96 -13.63
CA LEU A 47 6.16 -1.33 -13.51
C LEU A 47 5.26 -2.06 -12.50
N GLN A 48 5.28 -3.39 -12.50
CA GLN A 48 4.57 -4.19 -11.49
C GLN A 48 5.10 -3.93 -10.07
N LYS A 49 6.41 -3.78 -9.90
CA LYS A 49 6.99 -3.39 -8.60
C LYS A 49 6.55 -2.00 -8.17
N LEU A 50 6.49 -1.05 -9.10
CA LEU A 50 6.01 0.29 -8.83
C LEU A 50 4.53 0.27 -8.43
N ASP A 51 3.68 -0.46 -9.14
CA ASP A 51 2.28 -0.71 -8.79
C ASP A 51 2.11 -1.31 -7.40
N HIS A 52 2.85 -2.38 -7.12
CA HIS A 52 2.83 -2.99 -5.79
C HIS A 52 3.29 -2.01 -4.69
N ALA A 53 4.31 -1.18 -4.95
CA ALA A 53 4.75 -0.16 -4.00
C ALA A 53 3.65 0.90 -3.75
N THR A 54 2.95 1.36 -4.79
CA THR A 54 1.81 2.29 -4.66
C THR A 54 0.70 1.70 -3.80
N GLN A 55 0.29 0.46 -4.08
CA GLN A 55 -0.74 -0.24 -3.30
C GLN A 55 -0.32 -0.47 -1.84
N PHE A 56 0.97 -0.73 -1.61
CA PHE A 56 1.51 -0.91 -0.27
C PHE A 56 1.49 0.39 0.55
N VAL A 57 1.86 1.52 -0.07
CA VAL A 57 1.76 2.85 0.58
C VAL A 57 0.31 3.19 0.91
N ASP A 58 -0.63 2.91 0.01
CA ASP A 58 -2.06 3.11 0.26
C ASP A 58 -2.56 2.27 1.44
N ALA A 59 -2.23 0.98 1.46
CA ALA A 59 -2.60 0.07 2.54
C ALA A 59 -2.08 0.54 3.91
N ILE A 60 -0.82 0.95 4.00
CA ILE A 60 -0.25 1.50 5.26
C ILE A 60 -0.97 2.79 5.65
N THR A 61 -1.26 3.65 4.68
CA THR A 61 -1.97 4.92 4.93
C THR A 61 -3.34 4.66 5.55
N ILE A 62 -4.10 3.70 5.02
CA ILE A 62 -5.40 3.30 5.53
C ILE A 62 -5.28 2.74 6.95
N ILE A 63 -4.34 1.83 7.19
CA ILE A 63 -4.10 1.23 8.51
C ILE A 63 -3.79 2.30 9.56
N LEU A 64 -2.91 3.24 9.26
CA LEU A 64 -2.55 4.32 10.19
C LEU A 64 -3.71 5.29 10.43
N ARG A 65 -4.55 5.56 9.42
CA ARG A 65 -5.78 6.35 9.59
C ARG A 65 -6.78 5.64 10.50
N ASN A 66 -7.00 4.34 10.28
CA ASN A 66 -7.87 3.53 11.12
C ASN A 66 -7.35 3.48 12.56
N PHE A 67 -6.05 3.28 12.74
CA PHE A 67 -5.38 3.31 14.04
C PHE A 67 -5.60 4.65 14.77
N MET A 68 -5.42 5.79 14.10
CA MET A 68 -5.69 7.09 14.70
C MET A 68 -7.16 7.28 15.10
N HIS A 69 -8.09 6.68 14.36
CA HIS A 69 -9.52 6.78 14.65
C HIS A 69 -9.95 5.91 15.84
N THR A 70 -9.28 4.79 16.08
CA THR A 70 -9.63 3.81 17.11
C THR A 70 -8.77 3.95 18.38
N ALA A 71 -7.44 3.95 18.25
CA ALA A 71 -6.52 3.93 19.39
C ALA A 71 -6.24 5.31 20.00
N CYS A 72 -6.25 6.38 19.20
CA CYS A 72 -5.93 7.72 19.70
C CYS A 72 -7.16 8.48 20.22
N ARG A 73 -8.32 7.82 20.34
CA ARG A 73 -9.58 8.45 20.76
C ARG A 73 -9.91 8.21 22.23
N ASP A 74 -9.55 7.05 22.78
CA ASP A 74 -9.72 6.70 24.20
C ASP A 74 -8.61 5.71 24.60
N ASP A 75 -7.88 6.02 25.70
CA ASP A 75 -6.73 5.24 26.19
C ASP A 75 -7.08 3.78 26.58
N ASP A 76 -8.38 3.47 26.76
CA ASP A 76 -8.88 2.16 27.18
C ASP A 76 -9.51 1.34 26.03
N THR A 77 -9.39 1.81 24.79
CA THR A 77 -10.02 1.14 23.64
C THR A 77 -9.20 -0.07 23.19
N GLN A 78 -9.77 -1.27 23.29
CA GLN A 78 -9.17 -2.46 22.70
C GLN A 78 -9.16 -2.33 21.17
N LEU A 79 -7.98 -2.40 20.57
CA LEU A 79 -7.78 -2.42 19.13
C LEU A 79 -8.32 -3.73 18.53
N ASN A 80 -9.42 -3.64 17.79
CA ASN A 80 -9.89 -4.73 16.96
C ASN A 80 -9.13 -4.74 15.62
N LEU A 81 -8.62 -5.91 15.24
CA LEU A 81 -7.90 -6.11 13.98
C LEU A 81 -8.79 -5.83 12.76
N GLU A 82 -10.07 -6.14 12.84
CA GLU A 82 -11.02 -5.88 11.75
C GLU A 82 -11.18 -4.39 11.48
N ASP A 83 -11.26 -3.58 12.54
CA ASP A 83 -11.35 -2.12 12.43
C ASP A 83 -10.04 -1.52 11.89
N LEU A 84 -8.89 -2.11 12.24
CA LEU A 84 -7.60 -1.69 11.73
C LEU A 84 -7.43 -1.95 10.23
N LEU A 85 -7.89 -3.13 9.76
CA LEU A 85 -7.76 -3.57 8.37
C LEU A 85 -8.93 -3.13 7.49
N LYS A 86 -9.91 -2.41 8.05
CA LYS A 86 -11.05 -1.90 7.29
C LYS A 86 -10.59 -1.11 6.07
N ASP A 87 -11.19 -1.40 4.93
CA ASP A 87 -10.91 -0.77 3.63
C ASP A 87 -9.50 -1.04 3.04
N VAL A 88 -8.64 -1.82 3.69
CA VAL A 88 -7.36 -2.27 3.11
C VAL A 88 -7.65 -3.29 2.02
N GLN A 89 -7.32 -2.99 0.76
CA GLN A 89 -7.59 -3.90 -0.36
C GLN A 89 -6.44 -4.88 -0.66
N LEU A 90 -5.24 -4.58 -0.17
CA LEU A 90 -4.05 -5.37 -0.49
C LEU A 90 -4.00 -6.66 0.35
N GLY A 91 -4.32 -7.79 -0.29
CA GLY A 91 -4.41 -9.09 0.38
C GLY A 91 -3.11 -9.56 1.04
N SER A 92 -1.95 -9.20 0.49
CA SER A 92 -0.64 -9.50 1.11
C SER A 92 -0.48 -8.78 2.46
N VAL A 93 -0.96 -7.54 2.57
CA VAL A 93 -0.97 -6.80 3.83
C VAL A 93 -1.96 -7.41 4.81
N GLN A 94 -3.19 -7.72 4.40
CA GLN A 94 -4.14 -8.42 5.29
C GLN A 94 -3.59 -9.76 5.80
N GLY A 95 -2.87 -10.50 4.95
CA GLY A 95 -2.22 -11.77 5.30
C GLY A 95 -1.17 -11.64 6.40
N LEU A 96 -0.36 -10.57 6.38
CA LEU A 96 0.63 -10.27 7.41
C LEU A 96 -0.01 -10.10 8.79
N PHE A 97 -1.15 -9.41 8.85
CA PHE A 97 -1.86 -9.13 10.10
C PHE A 97 -2.69 -10.32 10.61
N THR A 98 -3.19 -11.16 9.71
CA THR A 98 -4.01 -12.33 10.05
C THR A 98 -3.19 -13.61 10.28
N GLY A 99 -1.85 -13.54 10.14
CA GLY A 99 -0.95 -14.69 10.22
C GLY A 99 -1.14 -15.71 9.09
N ARG A 100 -1.99 -15.39 8.10
CA ARG A 100 -2.13 -16.15 6.86
C ARG A 100 -1.09 -15.61 5.89
N ASN A 101 0.10 -16.20 5.91
CA ASN A 101 1.08 -15.96 4.86
C ASN A 101 0.48 -16.45 3.53
N ALA A 102 -0.21 -15.55 2.82
CA ALA A 102 -0.58 -15.79 1.45
C ALA A 102 0.74 -16.02 0.69
N PRO A 103 0.89 -17.13 -0.05
CA PRO A 103 2.05 -17.28 -0.92
C PRO A 103 2.12 -16.05 -1.83
N PRO A 104 3.33 -15.53 -2.14
CA PRO A 104 3.47 -14.41 -3.04
C PRO A 104 2.68 -14.71 -4.32
N PRO A 105 1.97 -13.71 -4.89
CA PRO A 105 1.20 -13.93 -6.11
C PRO A 105 2.14 -14.58 -7.13
N ALA A 106 1.78 -15.78 -7.58
CA ALA A 106 2.52 -16.47 -8.63
C ALA A 106 2.66 -15.49 -9.77
N ALA A 107 3.90 -15.28 -10.23
CA ALA A 107 4.17 -14.45 -11.39
C ALA A 107 3.27 -14.94 -12.52
N ALA A 108 2.26 -14.14 -12.88
CA ALA A 108 1.40 -14.42 -14.01
C ALA A 108 2.27 -14.31 -15.26
N GLY A 109 2.87 -15.43 -15.67
CA GLY A 109 3.91 -15.42 -16.69
C GLY A 109 4.38 -16.79 -17.20
N GLU A 110 3.89 -17.92 -16.68
CA GLU A 110 4.12 -19.20 -17.35
C GLU A 110 2.96 -19.47 -18.32
N ILE A 111 3.09 -18.91 -19.53
CA ILE A 111 2.42 -19.48 -20.70
C ILE A 111 3.23 -20.72 -21.07
N ASP A 112 2.71 -21.88 -20.69
CA ASP A 112 3.28 -23.18 -21.08
C ASP A 112 3.03 -23.38 -22.58
N PHE A 113 4.11 -23.38 -23.37
CA PHE A 113 4.08 -23.73 -24.80
C PHE A 113 4.69 -25.12 -24.98
N PHE A 114 3.95 -26.16 -24.60
CA PHE A 114 4.16 -27.54 -25.06
C PHE A 114 2.84 -28.29 -25.22
#